data_AF-A0A8K0G9J8-F1
#
_entry.id   AF-A0A8K0G9J8-F1
#
_cell.length_a   1.000
_cell.length_b   1.000
_cell.length_c   1.000
_cell.angle_alpha   90.00
_cell.angle_beta   90.00
_cell.angle_gamma   90.00
#
_symmetry.space_group_name_H-M   'P 1'
#
loop_
_entity.id
_entity.type
_entity.pdbx_description
1 polymer ?
#
loop_
_entity_poly.entity_id
_entity_poly.type
_entity_poly.pdbx_seq_one_letter_code
_entity_poly.pdbx_strand_id
1 'polypeptide(L)'
;MSIEEINNMLLKTINKAAQKVTSKQKQKKNLTDEIKQMLKERRKLLQQEKQKTIEFVKLNKLIRRSIKKNINDKPDKTINEVIERNQSLKVFGPNLGKNTIITLKDKNREEVRDKSKIEKGVQESYSGTISNQTTSFKRNKTRKTFQK
;
A
#
# COMPACT_ATOMS: atom_id res chain seq x y z
N MET A 1 13.54 -23.91 -26.90
CA MET A 1 13.13 -22.65 -26.27
C MET A 1 14.38 -21.83 -26.05
N SER A 2 14.50 -20.66 -26.66
CA SER A 2 15.71 -19.84 -26.58
C SER A 2 15.72 -18.99 -25.30
N ILE A 3 16.91 -18.56 -24.88
CA ILE A 3 17.09 -17.67 -23.73
C ILE A 3 16.30 -16.35 -23.94
N GLU A 4 16.19 -15.89 -25.18
CA GLU A 4 15.38 -14.72 -25.56
C GLU A 4 13.88 -14.94 -25.37
N GLU A 5 13.36 -16.13 -25.65
CA GLU A 5 11.96 -16.47 -25.40
C GLU A 5 11.63 -16.43 -23.90
N ILE A 6 12.53 -16.95 -23.07
CA ILE A 6 12.40 -16.94 -21.61
C ILE A 6 12.44 -15.50 -21.07
N ASN A 7 13.38 -14.68 -21.53
CA ASN A 7 13.50 -13.28 -21.12
C ASN A 7 12.27 -12.46 -21.53
N ASN A 8 11.73 -12.70 -22.73
CA ASN A 8 10.52 -12.05 -23.20
C ASN A 8 9.28 -12.45 -22.38
N MET A 9 9.17 -13.72 -21.97
CA MET A 9 8.12 -14.18 -21.06
C MET A 9 8.24 -13.53 -19.68
N LEU A 10 9.44 -13.43 -19.12
CA LEU A 10 9.68 -12.77 -17.84
C LEU A 10 9.31 -11.29 -17.89
N LEU A 11 9.75 -10.57 -18.93
CA LEU A 11 9.41 -9.15 -19.14
C LEU A 11 7.90 -8.94 -19.25
N LYS A 12 7.19 -9.78 -20.01
CA LYS A 12 5.72 -9.70 -20.09
C LYS A 12 5.05 -9.93 -18.73
N THR A 13 5.57 -10.86 -17.94
CA THR A 13 5.03 -11.17 -16.61
C THR A 13 5.26 -10.02 -15.63
N ILE A 14 6.46 -9.46 -15.62
CA ILE A 14 6.83 -8.29 -14.81
C ILE A 14 5.99 -7.08 -15.21
N ASN A 15 5.86 -6.79 -16.51
CA ASN A 15 5.05 -5.68 -17.00
C ASN A 15 3.57 -5.84 -16.64
N LYS A 16 3.02 -7.06 -16.71
CA LYS A 16 1.63 -7.32 -16.31
C LYS A 16 1.42 -7.16 -14.80
N ALA A 17 2.39 -7.56 -13.98
CA ALA A 17 2.35 -7.36 -12.54
C ALA A 17 2.48 -5.87 -12.19
N ALA A 18 3.44 -5.18 -12.79
CA ALA A 18 3.63 -3.74 -12.65
C ALA A 18 2.39 -2.97 -13.08
N GLN A 19 1.75 -3.35 -14.19
CA GLN A 19 0.51 -2.72 -14.65
C GLN A 19 -0.64 -2.95 -13.67
N LYS A 20 -0.76 -4.12 -13.03
CA LYS A 20 -1.79 -4.33 -11.98
C LYS A 20 -1.58 -3.41 -10.78
N VAL A 21 -0.33 -3.22 -10.35
CA VAL A 21 0.02 -2.37 -9.20
C VAL A 21 -0.08 -0.87 -9.54
N THR A 22 0.35 -0.48 -10.73
CA THR A 22 0.39 0.92 -11.18
C THR A 22 -0.90 1.38 -11.84
N SER A 23 -1.73 0.45 -12.32
CA SER A 23 -3.08 0.79 -12.78
C SER A 23 -3.82 1.32 -11.56
N LYS A 24 -3.97 2.65 -11.52
CA LYS A 24 -5.01 3.30 -10.75
C LYS A 24 -6.32 2.84 -11.36
N GLN A 25 -6.76 1.62 -11.02
CA GLN A 25 -8.11 1.16 -11.25
C GLN A 25 -8.98 2.33 -10.79
N LYS A 26 -9.72 2.92 -11.71
CA LYS A 26 -10.69 3.98 -11.39
C LYS A 26 -11.65 3.32 -10.41
N GLN A 27 -11.35 3.42 -9.11
CA GLN A 27 -12.18 2.84 -8.09
C GLN A 27 -13.54 3.45 -8.32
N LYS A 28 -14.53 2.61 -8.67
CA LYS A 28 -15.92 3.04 -8.68
C LYS A 28 -16.10 3.62 -7.29
N LYS A 29 -16.32 4.94 -7.21
CA LYS A 29 -16.50 5.60 -5.93
C LYS A 29 -17.75 4.97 -5.35
N ASN A 30 -17.59 4.03 -4.42
CA ASN A 30 -18.69 3.44 -3.68
C ASN A 30 -19.30 4.58 -2.85
N LEU A 31 -20.26 5.29 -3.45
CA LEU A 31 -21.03 6.32 -2.76
C LEU A 31 -22.03 5.61 -1.87
N THR A 32 -22.21 6.11 -0.65
CA THR A 32 -23.26 5.65 0.25
C THR A 32 -24.63 5.90 -0.39
N ASP A 33 -25.62 5.09 -0.02
CA ASP A 33 -26.95 5.18 -0.60
C ASP A 33 -27.61 6.54 -0.33
N GLU A 34 -27.32 7.16 0.81
CA GLU A 34 -27.68 8.54 1.12
C GLU A 34 -27.20 9.54 0.05
N ILE A 35 -25.94 9.43 -0.40
CA ILE A 35 -25.40 10.31 -1.44
C ILE A 35 -26.08 10.03 -2.78
N LYS A 36 -26.38 8.76 -3.08
CA LYS A 36 -27.13 8.41 -4.30
C LYS A 36 -28.54 9.01 -4.26
N GLN A 37 -29.19 9.02 -3.10
CA GLN A 37 -30.52 9.60 -2.92
C GLN A 37 -30.50 11.12 -3.10
N MET A 38 -29.55 11.83 -2.47
CA MET A 38 -29.40 13.28 -2.68
C MET A 38 -29.10 13.62 -4.15
N LEU A 39 -28.34 12.78 -4.86
CA LEU A 39 -28.10 12.96 -6.30
C LEU A 39 -29.38 12.76 -7.14
N LYS A 40 -30.28 11.85 -6.73
CA LYS A 40 -31.60 11.70 -7.36
C LYS A 40 -32.48 12.92 -7.11
N GLU A 41 -32.51 13.44 -5.89
CA GLU A 41 -33.24 14.67 -5.56
C GLU A 41 -32.73 15.88 -6.35
N ARG A 42 -31.41 16.00 -6.48
CA ARG A 42 -30.78 17.02 -7.34
C ARG A 42 -31.24 16.90 -8.79
N ARG A 43 -31.38 15.68 -9.33
CA ARG A 43 -31.90 15.47 -10.69
C ARG A 43 -33.36 15.88 -10.81
N LYS A 44 -34.20 15.59 -9.81
CA LYS A 44 -35.60 16.04 -9.79
C LYS A 44 -35.69 17.57 -9.80
N LEU A 45 -34.89 18.26 -8.99
CA LEU A 45 -34.86 19.73 -8.97
C LEU A 45 -34.33 20.33 -10.28
N LEU A 46 -33.41 19.65 -10.97
CA LEU A 46 -32.95 20.04 -12.31
C LEU A 46 -34.07 19.94 -13.35
N GLN A 47 -34.85 18.85 -13.32
CA GLN A 47 -36.00 18.63 -14.20
C GLN A 47 -37.13 19.65 -13.98
N GLN A 48 -37.25 20.17 -12.75
CA GLN A 48 -38.20 21.22 -12.41
C GLN A 48 -37.67 22.65 -12.67
N GLU A 49 -36.51 22.80 -13.32
CA GLU A 49 -35.84 24.09 -13.58
C GLU A 49 -35.54 24.94 -12.32
N LYS A 50 -35.59 24.34 -11.13
CA LYS A 50 -35.39 24.99 -9.82
C LYS A 50 -33.92 25.26 -9.49
N GLN A 51 -33.06 25.44 -10.50
CA GLN A 51 -31.61 25.56 -10.36
C GLN A 51 -31.16 26.77 -9.54
N LYS A 52 -31.94 27.86 -9.59
CA LYS A 52 -31.65 29.09 -8.85
C LYS A 52 -32.25 29.13 -7.44
N THR A 53 -32.97 28.07 -7.04
CA THR A 53 -33.59 28.04 -5.71
C THR A 53 -32.54 27.85 -4.62
N ILE A 54 -32.79 28.47 -3.46
CA ILE A 54 -31.94 28.33 -2.26
C ILE A 54 -31.80 26.85 -1.86
N GLU A 55 -32.86 26.07 -2.02
CA GLU A 55 -32.90 24.63 -1.74
C GLU A 55 -31.90 23.86 -2.61
N PHE A 56 -31.85 24.15 -3.91
CA PHE A 56 -30.90 23.53 -4.82
C PHE A 56 -29.44 23.84 -4.47
N VAL A 57 -29.16 25.10 -4.09
CA VAL A 57 -27.82 25.52 -3.65
C VAL A 57 -27.43 24.82 -2.34
N LYS A 58 -28.35 24.75 -1.37
CA LYS A 58 -28.14 24.02 -0.10
C LYS A 58 -27.88 22.53 -0.35
N LEU A 59 -28.69 21.89 -1.18
CA LEU A 59 -28.55 20.47 -1.54
C LEU A 59 -27.20 20.19 -2.20
N ASN A 60 -26.76 21.03 -3.14
CA ASN A 60 -25.44 20.89 -3.77
C ASN A 60 -24.30 21.02 -2.77
N LYS A 61 -24.40 21.96 -1.83
CA LYS A 61 -23.39 22.14 -0.77
C LYS A 61 -23.33 20.89 0.13
N LEU A 62 -24.48 20.32 0.46
CA LEU A 62 -24.60 19.08 1.24
C LEU A 62 -23.97 17.89 0.51
N ILE A 63 -24.31 17.68 -0.76
CA ILE A 63 -23.73 16.62 -1.61
C ILE A 63 -22.20 16.72 -1.65
N ARG A 64 -21.66 17.93 -1.87
CA ARG A 64 -20.19 18.13 -1.90
C ARG A 64 -19.54 17.77 -0.57
N ARG A 65 -20.13 18.20 0.55
CA ARG A 65 -19.63 17.88 1.90
C ARG A 65 -19.68 16.38 2.18
N SER A 66 -20.80 15.73 1.88
CA SER A 66 -20.98 14.30 2.11
C SER A 66 -20.07 13.45 1.23
N ILE A 67 -19.83 13.84 -0.03
CA ILE A 67 -18.85 13.17 -0.91
C ILE A 67 -17.44 13.32 -0.34
N LYS A 68 -17.05 14.53 0.09
CA LYS A 68 -15.72 14.77 0.70
C LYS A 68 -15.54 13.92 1.95
N LYS A 69 -16.53 13.92 2.84
CA LYS A 69 -16.54 13.09 4.04
C LYS A 69 -16.42 11.60 3.71
N ASN A 70 -17.24 11.08 2.79
CA ASN A 70 -17.21 9.68 2.38
C ASN A 70 -15.86 9.27 1.76
N ILE A 71 -15.19 10.16 1.02
CA ILE A 71 -13.83 9.89 0.51
C ILE A 71 -12.81 9.82 1.65
N ASN A 72 -12.91 10.71 2.63
CA ASN A 72 -11.99 10.77 3.76
C ASN A 72 -12.21 9.64 4.77
N ASP A 73 -13.46 9.23 5.01
CA ASP A 73 -13.82 8.20 5.98
C ASP A 73 -13.58 6.77 5.44
N LYS A 74 -13.39 6.60 4.12
CA LYS A 74 -13.12 5.30 3.49
C LYS A 74 -11.84 4.61 3.95
N PRO A 75 -10.66 5.27 3.96
CA PRO A 75 -9.46 4.65 4.52
C PRO A 75 -9.69 4.20 5.96
N ASP A 76 -10.33 5.02 6.79
CA ASP A 76 -10.58 4.67 8.19
C ASP A 76 -11.54 3.48 8.32
N LYS A 77 -12.63 3.43 7.53
CA LYS A 77 -13.53 2.26 7.51
C LYS A 77 -12.86 1.01 7.00
N THR A 78 -12.07 1.08 5.94
CA THR A 78 -11.37 -0.10 5.40
C THR A 78 -10.28 -0.59 6.35
N ILE A 79 -9.56 0.33 7.02
CA ILE A 79 -8.60 -0.01 8.08
C ILE A 79 -9.34 -0.66 9.26
N ASN A 80 -10.46 -0.09 9.71
CA ASN A 80 -11.25 -0.66 10.79
C ASN A 80 -11.85 -2.02 10.42
N GLU A 81 -12.37 -2.21 9.21
CA GLU A 81 -12.84 -3.52 8.72
C GLU A 81 -11.70 -4.54 8.65
N VAL A 82 -10.50 -4.13 8.26
CA VAL A 82 -9.30 -5.00 8.27
C VAL A 82 -8.88 -5.32 9.70
N ILE A 83 -8.91 -4.33 10.60
CA ILE A 83 -8.64 -4.53 12.03
C ILE A 83 -9.68 -5.46 12.63
N GLU A 84 -10.97 -5.28 12.39
CA GLU A 84 -12.06 -6.12 12.88
C GLU A 84 -11.97 -7.54 12.32
N ARG A 85 -11.70 -7.71 11.02
CA ARG A 85 -11.42 -9.03 10.44
C ARG A 85 -10.22 -9.68 11.10
N ASN A 86 -9.13 -8.95 11.32
CA ASN A 86 -7.94 -9.47 12.00
C ASN A 86 -8.14 -9.68 13.52
N GLN A 87 -9.02 -8.92 14.16
CA GLN A 87 -9.41 -9.10 15.56
C GLN A 87 -10.32 -10.32 15.71
N SER A 88 -11.22 -10.58 14.76
CA SER A 88 -12.01 -11.82 14.71
C SER A 88 -11.16 -13.05 14.36
N LEU A 89 -10.05 -12.85 13.64
CA LEU A 89 -9.01 -13.87 13.42
C LEU A 89 -8.15 -14.14 14.67
N LYS A 90 -8.34 -13.42 15.80
CA LYS A 90 -7.73 -13.83 17.08
C LYS A 90 -8.18 -15.22 17.55
N VAL A 91 -9.26 -15.77 16.98
CA VAL A 91 -9.71 -17.14 17.25
C VAL A 91 -8.92 -18.17 16.43
N PHE A 92 -8.24 -17.78 15.35
CA PHE A 92 -7.42 -18.68 14.53
C PHE A 92 -6.07 -18.06 14.18
N GLY A 93 -5.10 -18.23 15.08
CA GLY A 93 -3.67 -18.15 14.78
C GLY A 93 -2.90 -17.16 15.67
N PRO A 94 -2.09 -17.65 16.64
CA PRO A 94 -1.10 -16.79 17.26
C PRO A 94 0.01 -16.52 16.23
N ASN A 95 0.48 -15.28 16.15
CA ASN A 95 1.78 -14.88 15.58
C ASN A 95 1.93 -14.68 14.06
N LEU A 96 1.03 -13.92 13.41
CA LEU A 96 1.42 -13.18 12.20
C LEU A 96 2.26 -11.96 12.61
N GLY A 97 3.57 -12.17 12.81
CA GLY A 97 4.54 -11.10 13.14
C GLY A 97 5.65 -11.51 14.10
N LYS A 98 5.59 -12.69 14.70
CA LYS A 98 6.68 -13.28 15.47
C LYS A 98 7.09 -14.59 14.83
N ASN A 99 7.88 -14.53 13.76
CA ASN A 99 8.68 -15.68 13.35
C ASN A 99 9.77 -15.86 14.41
N THR A 100 9.42 -16.53 15.51
CA THR A 100 10.42 -17.02 16.45
C THR A 100 11.29 -18.01 15.68
N ILE A 101 12.56 -17.68 15.46
CA ILE A 101 13.51 -18.61 14.85
C ILE A 101 13.75 -19.70 15.90
N ILE A 102 13.09 -20.84 15.75
CA ILE A 102 13.22 -22.00 16.66
C ILE A 102 14.49 -22.79 16.31
N THR A 103 14.91 -22.75 15.05
CA THR A 103 16.09 -23.47 14.54
C THR A 103 16.79 -22.67 13.43
N LEU A 104 18.11 -22.70 13.43
CA LEU A 104 18.98 -22.15 12.39
C LEU A 104 19.86 -23.28 11.85
N LYS A 105 20.07 -23.35 10.52
CA LYS A 105 21.09 -24.26 9.97
C LYS A 105 22.41 -23.54 9.86
N ASP A 106 23.45 -24.11 10.43
CA ASP A 106 24.81 -23.58 10.30
C ASP A 106 25.37 -23.86 8.88
N LYS A 107 26.56 -23.33 8.56
CA LYS A 107 27.25 -23.50 7.27
C LYS A 107 27.45 -24.96 6.88
N ASN A 108 27.54 -25.86 7.87
CA ASN A 108 27.67 -27.31 7.69
C ASN A 108 26.31 -28.04 7.57
N ARG A 109 25.19 -27.29 7.47
CA ARG A 109 23.80 -27.77 7.43
C ARG A 109 23.29 -28.46 8.70
N GLU A 110 24.04 -28.37 9.79
CA GLU A 110 23.61 -28.86 11.11
C GLU A 110 22.57 -27.93 11.74
N GLU A 111 21.60 -28.52 12.46
CA GLU A 111 20.54 -27.77 13.12
C GLU A 111 21.00 -27.22 14.48
N VAL A 112 21.02 -25.90 14.59
CA VAL A 112 21.30 -25.17 15.81
C VAL A 112 19.97 -24.69 16.41
N ARG A 113 19.68 -25.14 17.64
CA ARG A 113 18.43 -24.82 18.37
C ARG A 113 18.66 -23.91 19.57
N ASP A 114 19.91 -23.71 19.95
CA ASP A 114 20.28 -22.87 21.08
C ASP A 114 20.20 -21.39 20.70
N LYS A 115 19.40 -20.64 21.44
CA LYS A 115 19.07 -19.23 21.18
C LYS A 115 20.33 -18.37 21.06
N SER A 116 21.30 -18.55 21.96
CA SER A 116 22.53 -17.74 21.96
C SER A 116 23.37 -17.99 20.70
N LYS A 117 23.40 -19.23 20.22
CA LYS A 117 24.11 -19.61 18.99
C LYS A 117 23.38 -19.12 17.73
N ILE A 118 22.05 -19.13 17.74
CA ILE A 118 21.23 -18.57 16.66
C ILE A 118 21.48 -17.06 16.53
N GLU A 119 21.47 -16.32 17.64
CA GLU A 119 21.72 -14.88 17.65
C GLU A 119 23.12 -14.54 17.13
N LYS A 120 24.14 -15.31 17.54
CA LYS A 120 25.52 -15.15 17.05
C LYS A 120 25.64 -15.41 15.54
N GLY A 121 25.04 -16.49 15.03
CA GLY A 121 25.07 -16.81 13.60
C GLY A 121 24.36 -15.76 12.74
N VAL A 122 23.26 -15.20 13.23
CA VAL A 122 22.56 -14.07 12.59
C VAL A 122 23.48 -12.83 12.58
N GLN A 123 24.04 -12.46 13.73
CA GLN A 123 24.91 -11.29 13.84
C GLN A 123 26.14 -11.37 12.93
N GLU A 124 26.79 -12.53 12.86
CA GLU A 124 27.93 -12.76 11.97
C GLU A 124 27.54 -12.62 10.49
N SER A 125 26.38 -13.17 10.09
CA SER A 125 25.88 -13.08 8.71
C SER A 125 25.62 -11.63 8.25
N TYR A 126 25.14 -10.78 9.15
CA TYR A 126 24.82 -9.38 8.84
C TYR A 126 25.98 -8.40 9.05
N SER A 127 26.99 -8.76 9.86
CA SER A 127 28.17 -7.92 10.10
C SER A 127 28.98 -7.64 8.82
N GLY A 128 29.07 -8.63 7.92
CA GLY A 128 29.76 -8.47 6.63
C GLY A 128 29.01 -7.57 5.64
N THR A 129 27.68 -7.48 5.72
CA THR A 129 26.85 -6.72 4.77
C THR A 129 26.83 -5.22 5.08
N ILE A 130 26.94 -4.83 6.35
CA ILE A 130 26.95 -3.42 6.78
C ILE A 130 28.29 -2.74 6.47
N SER A 131 29.41 -3.48 6.58
CA SER A 131 30.74 -2.92 6.32
C SER A 131 30.96 -2.47 4.86
N ASN A 132 30.37 -3.18 3.89
CA ASN A 132 30.57 -2.92 2.45
C ASN A 132 29.73 -1.78 1.87
N GLN A 133 28.73 -1.25 2.59
CA GLN A 133 27.91 -0.12 2.11
C GLN A 133 28.44 1.25 2.51
N THR A 134 29.39 1.33 3.44
CA THR A 134 29.88 2.63 3.97
C THR A 134 30.96 3.27 3.10
N THR A 135 31.59 2.53 2.18
CA THR A 135 32.68 3.04 1.33
C THR A 135 32.21 3.72 0.03
N SER A 136 30.95 3.54 -0.39
CA SER A 136 30.43 4.09 -1.66
C SER A 136 29.82 5.50 -1.55
N PHE A 137 29.77 6.09 -0.35
CA PHE A 137 29.17 7.41 -0.10
C PHE A 137 30.18 8.57 -0.02
N LYS A 138 31.33 8.52 -0.70
CA LYS A 138 32.14 9.74 -0.93
C LYS A 138 31.60 10.51 -2.13
N ARG A 139 30.69 11.45 -1.84
CA ARG A 139 30.10 12.41 -2.77
C ARG A 139 31.18 13.23 -3.50
N ASN A 140 31.22 13.14 -4.84
CA ASN A 140 31.90 14.12 -5.69
C ASN A 140 31.19 15.48 -5.58
N LYS A 141 31.72 16.40 -4.77
CA LYS A 141 31.38 17.83 -4.80
C LYS A 141 32.31 18.54 -5.77
N THR A 142 31.98 18.54 -7.07
CA THR A 142 32.57 19.50 -8.02
C THR A 142 31.75 20.78 -8.01
N ARG A 143 32.31 21.83 -7.40
CA ARG A 143 31.77 23.19 -7.34
C ARG A 143 32.11 23.88 -8.66
N LYS A 144 31.14 24.11 -9.54
CA LYS A 144 31.30 25.00 -10.71
C LYS A 144 31.35 26.44 -10.22
N THR A 145 32.52 27.07 -10.27
CA THR A 145 32.66 28.52 -10.13
C THR A 145 32.31 29.18 -11.46
N PHE A 146 31.28 30.02 -11.47
CA PHE A 146 31.04 30.96 -12.56
C PHE A 146 32.03 32.12 -12.40
N GLN A 147 32.90 32.33 -13.39
CA GLN A 147 33.59 33.61 -13.59
C GLN A 147 32.71 34.51 -14.46
N LYS A 148 32.64 35.79 -14.08
CA LYS A 148 31.97 36.87 -14.79
C LYS A 148 32.81 37.32 -15.97
#